data_AF-A0A5N5WLF4-F1
#
_entry.id   AF-A0A5N5WLF4-F1
#
_cell.length_a   1.000
_cell.length_b   1.000
_cell.length_c   1.000
_cell.angle_alpha   90.00
_cell.angle_beta   90.00
_cell.angle_gamma   90.00
#
_symmetry.space_group_name_H-M   'P 1'
#
loop_
_entity.id
_entity.type
_entity.pdbx_description
1 polymer ?
#
loop_
_entity_poly.entity_id
_entity_poly.type
_entity_poly.pdbx_seq_one_letter_code
_entity_poly.pdbx_strand_id
1 'polypeptide(L)'
;MRERWGPQWQRRRIVGAYQGNSFAIKGCTIELIAIVLLLVTAGLGIIPDAIGLFPKYFALAPLALAITLTPFGWCIILTGQSLVLYSRLNVMVQSKILLRSIIYLSITDTIIFSVPQIIVTFGSALTCNRRLPRFFNTWGKNTIDLFIVATLRLLRLYPIRSINVITIMMNISLLVLVYLNYFLIQSFPKTVLHATRLK
;
A
#
# COMPACT_ATOMS: atom_id res chain seq x y z
N MET A 1 23.73 -64.50 20.10
CA MET A 1 23.53 -63.20 19.43
C MET A 1 22.07 -63.14 18.97
N ARG A 2 21.22 -62.35 19.64
CA ARG A 2 19.75 -62.37 19.47
C ARG A 2 19.31 -60.96 19.10
N GLU A 3 19.11 -60.70 17.81
CA GLU A 3 18.73 -59.38 17.32
C GLU A 3 17.24 -59.09 17.56
N ARG A 4 16.97 -57.92 18.13
CA ARG A 4 15.66 -57.39 18.49
C ARG A 4 14.95 -56.80 17.27
N TRP A 5 13.91 -57.48 16.81
CA TRP A 5 12.90 -56.92 15.91
C TRP A 5 11.87 -56.12 16.71
N GLY A 6 12.05 -54.80 16.77
CA GLY A 6 11.04 -53.86 17.24
C GLY A 6 10.33 -53.19 16.05
N PRO A 7 8.99 -52.99 16.09
CA PRO A 7 8.22 -52.48 14.96
C PRO A 7 8.59 -51.03 14.60
N GLN A 8 9.18 -50.84 13.42
CA GLN A 8 9.65 -49.53 12.93
C GLN A 8 8.53 -48.59 12.45
N TRP A 9 7.27 -49.04 12.52
CA TRP A 9 6.10 -48.32 12.00
C TRP A 9 5.60 -47.16 12.89
N GLN A 10 6.01 -47.08 14.16
CA GLN A 10 5.60 -45.97 15.03
C GLN A 10 6.47 -44.72 14.85
N ARG A 11 7.74 -44.85 14.46
CA ARG A 11 8.67 -43.72 14.45
C ARG A 11 8.49 -42.74 13.28
N ARG A 12 7.93 -43.18 12.14
CA ARG A 12 7.69 -42.29 10.98
C ARG A 12 6.43 -41.44 11.09
N ARG A 13 5.44 -41.83 11.91
CA ARG A 13 4.20 -41.04 12.10
C ARG A 13 4.39 -39.84 13.02
N ILE A 14 5.34 -39.89 13.95
CA ILE A 14 5.57 -38.80 14.92
C ILE A 14 6.32 -37.62 14.28
N VAL A 15 7.23 -37.88 13.33
CA VAL A 15 8.01 -36.82 12.67
C VAL A 15 7.14 -35.98 11.71
N GLY A 16 6.13 -36.60 11.08
CA GLY A 16 5.15 -35.87 10.25
C GLY A 16 4.24 -34.91 11.04
N ALA A 17 3.97 -35.20 12.31
CA ALA A 17 3.12 -34.35 13.16
C ALA A 17 3.85 -33.06 13.64
N TYR A 18 5.17 -33.12 13.89
CA TYR A 18 5.95 -31.93 14.23
C TYR A 18 6.22 -31.01 13.03
N GLN A 19 6.26 -31.55 11.82
CA GLN A 19 6.53 -30.78 10.61
C GLN A 19 5.33 -29.90 10.18
N GLY A 20 4.10 -30.38 10.44
CA GLY A 20 2.88 -29.58 10.27
C GLY A 20 2.78 -28.41 11.25
N ASN A 21 3.10 -28.64 12.52
CA ASN A 21 3.06 -27.59 13.54
C ASN A 21 4.19 -26.56 13.35
N SER A 22 5.40 -26.97 12.94
CA SER A 22 6.49 -26.02 12.68
C SER A 22 6.20 -25.10 11.48
N PHE A 23 5.50 -25.60 10.45
CA PHE A 23 5.07 -24.77 9.31
C PHE A 23 3.93 -23.83 9.70
N ALA A 24 2.96 -24.30 10.49
CA ALA A 24 1.87 -23.47 11.02
C ALA A 24 2.38 -22.38 11.98
N ILE A 25 3.34 -22.69 12.85
CA ILE A 25 3.96 -21.73 13.78
C ILE A 25 4.79 -20.70 13.00
N LYS A 26 5.61 -21.13 12.02
CA LYS A 26 6.37 -20.19 11.17
C LYS A 26 5.45 -19.28 10.37
N GLY A 27 4.37 -19.82 9.78
CA GLY A 27 3.36 -19.03 9.08
C GLY A 27 2.66 -18.01 9.99
N CYS A 28 2.27 -18.44 11.19
CA CYS A 28 1.63 -17.57 12.19
C CYS A 28 2.55 -16.44 12.65
N THR A 29 3.83 -16.72 12.93
CA THR A 29 4.81 -15.69 13.32
C THR A 29 5.06 -14.68 12.21
N ILE A 30 5.13 -15.12 10.95
CA ILE A 30 5.35 -14.23 9.79
C ILE A 30 4.13 -13.32 9.56
N GLU A 31 2.90 -13.86 9.62
CA GLU A 31 1.67 -13.06 9.50
C GLU A 31 1.55 -12.05 10.65
N LEU A 32 1.88 -12.44 11.89
CA LEU A 32 1.86 -11.54 13.04
C LEU A 32 2.85 -10.38 12.86
N ILE A 33 4.08 -10.68 12.43
CA ILE A 33 5.10 -9.66 12.15
C ILE A 33 4.63 -8.71 11.03
N ALA A 34 4.03 -9.24 9.97
CA ALA A 34 3.52 -8.41 8.88
C ALA A 34 2.40 -7.46 9.32
N ILE A 35 1.48 -7.92 10.17
CA ILE A 35 0.41 -7.09 10.74
C ILE A 35 0.99 -6.00 11.64
N VAL A 36 1.96 -6.34 12.50
CA VAL A 36 2.63 -5.36 13.37
C VAL A 36 3.38 -4.32 12.54
N LEU A 37 4.09 -4.73 11.49
CA LEU A 37 4.78 -3.81 10.59
C LEU A 37 3.81 -2.91 9.83
N LEU A 38 2.63 -3.40 9.43
CA LEU A 38 1.58 -2.57 8.85
C LEU A 38 1.09 -1.52 9.86
N LEU A 39 0.79 -1.90 11.09
CA LEU A 39 0.34 -0.96 12.13
C LEU A 39 1.39 0.11 12.42
N VAL A 40 2.66 -0.28 12.52
CA VAL A 40 3.78 0.64 12.76
C VAL A 40 3.98 1.59 11.58
N THR A 41 4.00 1.09 10.35
CA THR A 41 4.17 1.92 9.14
C THR A 41 2.96 2.83 8.90
N ALA A 42 1.74 2.36 9.16
CA ALA A 42 0.54 3.19 9.10
C ALA A 42 0.61 4.32 10.13
N GLY A 43 0.92 4.01 11.40
CA GLY A 43 1.07 5.02 12.44
C GLY A 43 2.18 6.03 12.12
N LEU A 44 3.37 5.54 11.77
CA LEU A 44 4.52 6.39 11.43
C LEU A 44 4.34 7.19 10.14
N GLY A 45 3.47 6.77 9.22
CA GLY A 45 3.19 7.49 7.99
C GLY A 45 2.09 8.54 8.13
N ILE A 46 1.05 8.24 8.92
CA ILE A 46 -0.07 9.17 9.19
C ILE A 46 0.42 10.40 9.96
N ILE A 47 1.37 10.23 10.90
CA ILE A 47 1.92 11.33 11.70
C ILE A 47 2.56 12.44 10.82
N PRO A 48 3.55 12.15 9.95
CA PRO A 48 4.13 13.14 9.05
C PRO A 48 3.15 13.66 8.00
N ASP A 49 2.17 12.87 7.56
CA ASP A 49 1.11 13.34 6.66
C ASP A 49 0.23 14.41 7.35
N ALA A 50 -0.19 14.15 8.59
CA ALA A 50 -0.94 15.10 9.41
C ALA A 50 -0.12 16.36 9.75
N ILE A 51 1.17 16.20 10.08
CA ILE A 51 2.10 17.31 10.34
C ILE A 51 2.43 18.08 9.05
N GLY A 52 2.34 17.48 7.86
CA GLY A 52 2.47 18.20 6.59
C GLY A 52 1.25 19.07 6.28
N LEU A 53 0.05 18.59 6.65
CA LEU A 53 -1.20 19.32 6.50
C LEU A 53 -1.34 20.47 7.50
N PHE A 54 -0.95 20.29 8.76
CA PHE A 54 -1.14 21.26 9.86
C PHE A 54 -0.57 22.67 9.62
N PRO A 55 0.71 22.83 9.21
CA PRO A 55 1.33 24.14 8.98
C PRO A 55 0.74 24.86 7.76
N LYS A 56 0.14 24.12 6.82
CA LYS A 56 -0.63 24.66 5.70
C LYS A 56 -1.88 25.42 6.18
N TYR A 57 -2.44 25.09 7.34
CA TYR A 57 -3.59 25.78 7.93
C TYR A 57 -3.22 27.09 8.64
N PHE A 58 -2.05 27.15 9.28
CA PHE A 58 -1.67 28.31 10.10
C PHE A 58 -0.78 29.33 9.38
N ALA A 59 -0.33 29.06 8.16
CA ALA A 59 0.57 29.95 7.39
C ALA A 59 1.86 30.36 8.13
N LEU A 60 2.25 29.62 9.19
CA LEU A 60 3.29 30.00 10.15
C LEU A 60 4.66 29.32 9.91
N ALA A 61 4.79 28.42 8.93
CA ALA A 61 6.00 27.62 8.71
C ALA A 61 6.50 27.66 7.25
N PRO A 62 7.80 27.42 6.98
CA PRO A 62 8.33 27.37 5.62
C PRO A 62 7.62 26.27 4.83
N LEU A 63 6.85 26.66 3.80
CA LEU A 63 6.05 25.79 2.92
C LEU A 63 6.83 24.56 2.43
N ALA A 64 8.14 24.69 2.22
CA ALA A 64 9.02 23.63 1.76
C ALA A 64 9.03 22.38 2.66
N LEU A 65 8.93 22.54 3.99
CA LEU A 65 8.94 21.41 4.93
C LEU A 65 7.63 20.61 4.88
N ALA A 66 6.49 21.30 4.81
CA ALA A 66 5.18 20.69 4.71
C ALA A 66 4.99 19.91 3.40
N ILE A 67 5.52 20.44 2.30
CA ILE A 67 5.39 19.86 0.95
C ILE A 67 6.17 18.55 0.82
N THR A 68 7.28 18.38 1.53
CA THR A 68 8.10 17.16 1.45
C THR A 68 7.70 16.11 2.49
N LEU A 69 7.22 16.51 3.66
CA LEU A 69 6.79 15.57 4.71
C LEU A 69 5.55 14.75 4.31
N THR A 70 4.61 15.38 3.61
CA THR A 70 3.34 14.78 3.17
C THR A 70 3.56 13.56 2.25
N PRO A 71 4.25 13.68 1.09
CA PRO A 71 4.53 12.53 0.24
C PRO A 71 5.47 11.51 0.91
N PHE A 72 6.32 11.93 1.84
CA PHE A 72 7.19 11.01 2.58
C PHE A 72 6.40 10.10 3.53
N GLY A 73 5.45 10.66 4.29
CA GLY A 73 4.53 9.88 5.13
C GLY A 73 3.68 8.92 4.30
N TRP A 74 3.22 9.37 3.14
CA TRP A 74 2.49 8.56 2.18
C TRP A 74 3.29 7.34 1.68
N CYS A 75 4.57 7.51 1.35
CA CYS A 75 5.46 6.42 0.94
C CYS A 75 5.64 5.36 2.04
N ILE A 76 5.68 5.77 3.31
CA ILE A 76 5.79 4.86 4.46
C ILE A 76 4.51 3.99 4.56
N ILE A 77 3.33 4.59 4.42
CA ILE A 77 2.04 3.87 4.40
C ILE A 77 2.00 2.84 3.26
N LEU A 78 2.45 3.25 2.07
CA LEU A 78 2.44 2.38 0.89
C LEU A 78 3.36 1.16 1.01
N THR A 79 4.52 1.34 1.63
CA THR A 79 5.49 0.27 1.87
C THR A 79 4.88 -0.82 2.75
N GLY A 80 4.13 -0.44 3.80
CA GLY A 80 3.45 -1.38 4.69
C GLY A 80 2.43 -2.29 4.00
N GLN A 81 1.67 -1.75 3.04
CA GLN A 81 0.66 -2.51 2.30
C GLN A 81 1.30 -3.58 1.40
N SER A 82 2.39 -3.26 0.71
CA SER A 82 3.10 -4.23 -0.14
C SER A 82 3.72 -5.40 0.64
N LEU A 83 4.11 -5.17 1.91
CA LEU A 83 4.75 -6.16 2.76
C LEU A 83 3.78 -7.25 3.26
N VAL A 84 2.53 -6.87 3.58
CA VAL A 84 1.47 -7.84 3.95
C VAL A 84 1.18 -8.80 2.81
N LEU A 85 1.21 -8.30 1.58
CA LEU A 85 1.02 -9.12 0.40
C LEU A 85 2.16 -10.12 0.19
N TYR A 86 3.40 -9.69 0.45
CA TYR A 86 4.59 -10.54 0.40
C TYR A 86 4.52 -11.68 1.42
N SER A 87 4.11 -11.38 2.65
CA SER A 87 3.90 -12.36 3.73
C SER A 87 2.94 -13.48 3.29
N ARG A 88 1.77 -13.09 2.80
CA ARG A 88 0.69 -14.03 2.46
C ARG A 88 1.03 -14.91 1.26
N LEU A 89 1.64 -14.36 0.22
CA LEU A 89 1.98 -15.16 -0.96
C LEU A 89 3.10 -16.17 -0.68
N ASN A 90 4.07 -15.85 0.19
CA ASN A 90 5.18 -16.76 0.47
C ASN A 90 4.73 -18.07 1.17
N VAL A 91 3.60 -18.03 1.89
CA VAL A 91 3.03 -19.21 2.56
C VAL A 91 2.07 -19.98 1.63
N MET A 92 1.31 -19.27 0.77
CA MET A 92 0.27 -19.90 -0.07
C MET A 92 0.75 -20.40 -1.43
N VAL A 93 1.82 -19.82 -1.99
CA VAL A 93 2.26 -20.12 -3.35
C VAL A 93 3.74 -20.44 -3.37
N GLN A 94 4.06 -21.66 -3.79
CA GLN A 94 5.44 -22.14 -3.89
C GLN A 94 6.18 -21.59 -5.13
N SER A 95 5.46 -20.99 -6.09
CA SER A 95 6.01 -20.45 -7.33
C SER A 95 6.43 -18.98 -7.20
N LYS A 96 7.75 -18.75 -7.29
CA LYS A 96 8.38 -17.43 -7.09
C LYS A 96 8.07 -16.40 -8.19
N ILE A 97 7.65 -16.84 -9.37
CA ILE A 97 7.40 -15.96 -10.53
C ILE A 97 6.16 -15.11 -10.30
N LEU A 98 5.06 -15.74 -9.87
CA LEU A 98 3.78 -15.08 -9.59
C LEU A 98 3.92 -14.04 -8.48
N LEU A 99 4.65 -14.39 -7.42
CA LEU A 99 4.98 -13.48 -6.32
C LEU A 99 5.70 -12.22 -6.81
N ARG A 100 6.73 -12.36 -7.65
CA ARG A 100 7.46 -11.22 -8.20
C ARG A 100 6.57 -10.34 -9.09
N SER A 101 5.76 -10.93 -9.97
CA SER A 101 4.89 -10.16 -10.88
C SER A 101 3.90 -9.26 -10.13
N ILE A 102 3.30 -9.73 -9.04
CA ILE A 102 2.33 -8.95 -8.27
C ILE A 102 3.01 -7.80 -7.51
N ILE A 103 4.19 -8.05 -6.93
CA ILE A 103 4.97 -7.01 -6.26
C ILE A 103 5.41 -5.93 -7.26
N TYR A 104 5.86 -6.34 -8.46
CA TYR A 104 6.24 -5.40 -9.51
C TYR A 104 5.05 -4.53 -9.93
N LEU A 105 3.86 -5.11 -10.08
CA LEU A 105 2.66 -4.34 -10.41
C LEU A 105 2.38 -3.29 -9.34
N SER A 106 2.38 -3.70 -8.06
CA SER A 106 2.11 -2.79 -6.94
C SER A 106 3.14 -1.65 -6.84
N ILE A 107 4.42 -1.93 -7.10
CA ILE A 107 5.47 -0.89 -7.14
C ILE A 107 5.26 0.05 -8.34
N THR A 108 4.88 -0.46 -9.50
CA THR A 108 4.63 0.41 -10.66
C THR A 108 3.42 1.31 -10.45
N ASP A 109 2.31 0.78 -9.91
CA ASP A 109 1.13 1.57 -9.56
C ASP A 109 1.49 2.66 -8.54
N THR A 110 2.24 2.30 -7.51
CA THR A 110 2.78 3.21 -6.49
C THR A 110 3.49 4.42 -7.09
N ILE A 111 4.36 4.19 -8.07
CA ILE A 111 5.12 5.26 -8.73
C ILE A 111 4.17 6.15 -9.55
N ILE A 112 3.25 5.53 -10.29
CA ILE A 112 2.25 6.23 -11.10
C ILE A 112 1.36 7.12 -10.24
N PHE A 113 0.99 6.69 -9.02
CA PHE A 113 0.20 7.49 -8.08
C PHE A 113 1.01 8.57 -7.36
N SER A 114 2.25 8.26 -6.96
CA SER A 114 3.08 9.17 -6.17
C SER A 114 3.49 10.42 -6.94
N VAL A 115 3.83 10.28 -8.23
CA VAL A 115 4.28 11.39 -9.09
C VAL A 115 3.26 12.54 -9.15
N PRO A 116 1.99 12.31 -9.53
CA PRO A 116 0.98 13.37 -9.58
C PRO A 116 0.68 13.94 -8.20
N GLN A 117 0.70 13.14 -7.12
CA GLN A 117 0.51 13.67 -5.77
C GLN A 117 1.59 14.69 -5.39
N ILE A 118 2.85 14.43 -5.75
CA ILE A 118 3.96 15.38 -5.58
C ILE A 118 3.71 16.63 -6.45
N ILE A 119 3.34 16.47 -7.72
CA ILE A 119 3.08 17.59 -8.63
C ILE A 119 1.92 18.47 -8.14
N VAL A 120 0.83 17.88 -7.64
CA VAL A 120 -0.29 18.63 -7.04
C VAL A 120 0.21 19.41 -5.83
N THR A 121 0.99 18.76 -4.96
CA THR A 121 1.45 19.36 -3.72
C THR A 121 2.36 20.56 -3.99
N PHE A 122 3.34 20.41 -4.89
CA PHE A 122 4.21 21.50 -5.35
C PHE A 122 3.45 22.57 -6.15
N GLY A 123 2.55 22.16 -7.04
CA GLY A 123 1.75 23.06 -7.86
C GLY A 123 0.80 23.93 -7.05
N SER A 124 0.20 23.37 -5.99
CA SER A 124 -0.66 24.09 -5.04
C SER A 124 0.11 25.13 -4.22
N ALA A 125 1.41 24.91 -4.00
CA ALA A 125 2.27 25.79 -3.22
C ALA A 125 2.85 26.95 -4.04
N LEU A 126 3.21 26.69 -5.31
CA LEU A 126 3.96 27.65 -6.13
C LEU A 126 3.09 28.44 -7.11
N THR A 127 1.91 27.93 -7.52
CA THR A 127 1.13 28.55 -8.60
C THR A 127 -0.38 28.45 -8.43
N CYS A 128 -1.07 29.59 -8.31
CA CYS A 128 -2.54 29.69 -8.38
C CYS A 128 -3.03 29.61 -9.85
N ASN A 129 -2.77 28.49 -10.54
CA ASN A 129 -3.08 28.37 -11.95
C ASN A 129 -4.34 27.51 -12.19
N ARG A 130 -5.37 28.09 -12.81
CA ARG A 130 -6.70 27.49 -13.03
C ARG A 130 -6.70 26.29 -14.01
N ARG A 131 -5.54 25.93 -14.58
CA ARG A 131 -5.35 24.78 -15.49
C ARG A 131 -5.03 23.47 -14.78
N LEU A 132 -4.39 23.51 -13.60
CA LEU A 132 -4.06 22.33 -12.80
C LEU A 132 -5.29 21.45 -12.50
N PRO A 133 -6.45 21.99 -12.06
CA PRO A 133 -7.64 21.19 -11.76
C PRO A 133 -8.16 20.34 -12.94
N ARG A 134 -8.06 20.86 -14.17
CA ARG A 134 -8.55 20.17 -15.37
C ARG A 134 -7.66 18.99 -15.74
N PHE A 135 -6.35 19.17 -15.67
CA PHE A 135 -5.39 18.12 -15.97
C PHE A 135 -5.55 16.93 -15.02
N PHE A 136 -5.72 17.22 -13.73
CA PHE A 136 -5.88 16.18 -12.72
C PHE A 136 -7.23 15.47 -12.76
N ASN A 137 -8.32 16.15 -13.15
CA ASN A 137 -9.61 15.48 -13.32
C ASN A 137 -9.55 14.42 -14.45
N THR A 138 -8.85 14.74 -15.55
CA THR A 138 -8.59 13.77 -16.62
C THR A 138 -7.66 12.66 -16.15
N TRP A 139 -6.62 13.02 -15.39
CA TRP A 139 -5.67 12.05 -14.86
C TRP A 139 -6.33 11.05 -13.90
N GLY A 140 -7.11 11.50 -12.91
CA GLY A 140 -7.78 10.64 -11.94
C GLY A 140 -8.70 9.61 -12.61
N LYS A 141 -9.39 10.01 -13.68
CA LYS A 141 -10.25 9.11 -14.46
C LYS A 141 -9.45 8.01 -15.16
N ASN A 142 -8.37 8.38 -15.84
CA ASN A 142 -7.50 7.43 -16.55
C ASN A 142 -6.81 6.46 -15.58
N THR A 143 -6.48 6.91 -14.38
CA THR A 143 -5.79 6.09 -13.38
C THR A 143 -6.69 4.97 -12.82
N ILE A 144 -7.98 5.22 -12.64
CA ILE A 144 -8.95 4.19 -12.24
C ILE A 144 -9.08 3.14 -13.36
N ASP A 145 -9.16 3.57 -14.62
CA ASP A 145 -9.26 2.67 -15.78
C ASP A 145 -8.00 1.80 -15.93
N LEU A 146 -6.81 2.39 -15.75
CA LEU A 146 -5.54 1.67 -15.80
C LEU A 146 -5.45 0.61 -14.70
N PHE A 147 -5.87 0.96 -13.47
CA PHE A 147 -5.88 0.05 -12.34
C PHE A 147 -6.81 -1.15 -12.56
N ILE A 148 -8.00 -0.92 -13.12
CA ILE A 148 -8.95 -1.98 -13.48
C ILE A 148 -8.33 -2.92 -14.52
N VAL A 149 -7.71 -2.37 -15.57
CA VAL A 149 -7.08 -3.18 -16.63
C VAL A 149 -5.90 -4.00 -16.09
N ALA A 150 -5.04 -3.40 -15.26
CA ALA A 150 -3.93 -4.08 -14.61
C ALA A 150 -4.39 -5.26 -13.74
N THR A 151 -5.44 -5.03 -12.95
CA THR A 151 -6.05 -6.03 -12.07
C THR A 151 -6.70 -7.16 -12.87
N LEU A 152 -7.40 -6.84 -13.96
CA LEU A 152 -8.02 -7.83 -14.85
C LEU A 152 -6.97 -8.68 -15.59
N ARG A 153 -5.84 -8.08 -15.98
CA ARG A 153 -4.72 -8.83 -16.58
C ARG A 153 -4.12 -9.84 -15.59
N LEU A 154 -3.92 -9.45 -14.34
CA LEU A 154 -3.45 -10.38 -13.30
C LEU A 154 -4.46 -11.51 -13.03
N LEU A 155 -5.75 -11.21 -12.98
CA LEU A 155 -6.81 -12.21 -12.78
C LEU A 155 -6.88 -13.23 -13.92
N ARG A 156 -6.64 -12.82 -15.17
CA ARG A 156 -6.58 -13.74 -16.32
C ARG A 156 -5.37 -14.66 -16.31
N LEU A 157 -4.22 -14.18 -15.81
CA LEU A 157 -2.98 -14.95 -15.80
C LEU A 157 -2.95 -16.03 -14.71
N TYR A 158 -3.65 -15.82 -13.59
CA TYR A 158 -3.59 -16.73 -12.44
C TYR A 158 -4.99 -16.94 -11.83
N PRO A 159 -5.63 -18.12 -12.03
CA PRO A 159 -6.99 -18.40 -11.56
C PRO A 159 -7.09 -18.72 -10.05
N ILE A 160 -6.06 -18.41 -9.25
CA ILE A 160 -6.06 -18.72 -7.81
C ILE A 160 -6.97 -17.71 -7.09
N ARG A 161 -8.24 -18.10 -6.88
CA ARG A 161 -9.34 -17.24 -6.43
C ARG A 161 -9.08 -16.48 -5.13
N SER A 162 -8.44 -17.09 -4.13
CA SER A 162 -8.41 -16.53 -2.77
C SER A 162 -7.40 -15.39 -2.60
N ILE A 163 -6.22 -15.51 -3.22
CA ILE A 163 -5.13 -14.54 -3.05
C ILE A 163 -5.44 -13.25 -3.80
N ASN A 164 -6.05 -13.38 -4.98
CA ASN A 164 -6.36 -12.24 -5.82
C ASN A 164 -7.39 -11.29 -5.17
N VAL A 165 -8.38 -11.83 -4.44
CA VAL A 165 -9.38 -11.01 -3.75
C VAL A 165 -8.74 -10.12 -2.68
N ILE A 166 -7.77 -10.64 -1.92
CA ILE A 166 -7.08 -9.88 -0.86
C ILE A 166 -6.26 -8.73 -1.48
N THR A 167 -5.54 -9.01 -2.57
CA THR A 167 -4.79 -7.98 -3.32
C THR A 167 -5.70 -6.89 -3.85
N ILE A 168 -6.86 -7.26 -4.39
CA ILE A 168 -7.84 -6.33 -4.96
C ILE A 168 -8.39 -5.42 -3.85
N MET A 169 -8.83 -5.99 -2.74
CA MET A 169 -9.38 -5.22 -1.61
C MET A 169 -8.36 -4.20 -1.06
N MET A 170 -7.11 -4.63 -0.90
CA MET A 170 -6.04 -3.77 -0.38
C MET A 170 -5.72 -2.60 -1.31
N ASN A 171 -5.57 -2.88 -2.61
CA ASN A 171 -5.25 -1.84 -3.58
C ASN A 171 -6.43 -0.87 -3.83
N ILE A 172 -7.68 -1.34 -3.71
CA ILE A 172 -8.86 -0.47 -3.73
C ILE A 172 -8.84 0.51 -2.55
N SER A 173 -8.49 0.06 -1.34
CA SER A 173 -8.36 0.96 -0.18
C SER A 173 -7.30 2.04 -0.42
N LEU A 174 -6.16 1.69 -1.00
CA LEU A 174 -5.13 2.67 -1.39
C LEU A 174 -5.66 3.67 -2.42
N LEU A 175 -6.36 3.19 -3.45
CA LEU A 175 -6.94 4.05 -4.49
C LEU A 175 -7.94 5.07 -3.91
N VAL A 176 -8.81 4.63 -3.02
CA VAL A 176 -9.80 5.50 -2.34
C VAL A 176 -9.10 6.54 -1.47
N LEU A 177 -8.05 6.15 -0.73
CA LEU A 177 -7.30 7.06 0.12
C LEU A 177 -6.56 8.13 -0.71
N VAL A 178 -5.94 7.76 -1.84
CA VAL A 178 -5.31 8.72 -2.78
C VAL A 178 -6.36 9.70 -3.29
N TYR A 179 -7.52 9.20 -3.71
CA TYR A 179 -8.58 10.03 -4.26
C TYR A 179 -9.10 11.04 -3.24
N LEU A 180 -9.28 10.61 -1.98
CA LEU A 180 -9.67 11.49 -0.87
C LEU A 180 -8.60 12.54 -0.57
N ASN A 181 -7.32 12.16 -0.52
CA ASN A 181 -6.21 13.11 -0.27
C ASN A 181 -6.11 14.14 -1.42
N TYR A 182 -6.24 13.68 -2.66
CA TYR A 182 -6.32 14.55 -3.82
C TYR A 182 -7.47 15.57 -3.73
N PHE A 183 -8.68 15.10 -3.37
CA PHE A 183 -9.85 15.97 -3.20
C PHE A 183 -9.65 17.01 -2.09
N LEU A 184 -9.02 16.62 -0.99
CA LEU A 184 -8.65 17.53 0.10
C LEU A 184 -7.70 18.62 -0.41
N ILE A 185 -6.59 18.26 -1.04
CA ILE A 185 -5.60 19.24 -1.55
C ILE A 185 -6.21 20.21 -2.57
N GLN A 186 -7.17 19.76 -3.39
CA GLN A 186 -7.85 20.63 -4.36
C GLN A 186 -8.85 21.59 -3.72
N SER A 187 -9.50 21.18 -2.62
CA SER A 187 -10.54 21.97 -1.96
C SER A 187 -9.94 23.12 -1.13
N PHE A 188 -8.78 22.91 -0.51
CA PHE A 188 -8.16 23.92 0.37
C PHE A 188 -7.82 25.26 -0.28
N PRO A 189 -7.16 25.33 -1.46
CA PRO A 189 -6.78 26.60 -2.08
C PRO A 189 -7.99 27.49 -2.36
N LYS A 190 -9.13 26.89 -2.71
CA LYS A 190 -10.38 27.62 -2.99
C LYS A 190 -10.95 28.20 -1.71
N THR A 191 -11.02 27.41 -0.63
CA THR A 191 -11.54 27.86 0.67
C THR A 191 -10.73 29.03 1.23
N VAL A 192 -9.39 28.97 1.15
CA VAL A 192 -8.51 30.06 1.63
C VAL A 192 -8.70 31.34 0.79
N LEU A 193 -8.76 31.23 -0.54
CA LEU A 193 -8.97 32.39 -1.42
C LEU A 193 -10.33 33.06 -1.22
N HIS A 194 -11.36 32.30 -0.85
CA HIS A 194 -12.67 32.87 -0.52
C HIS A 194 -12.66 33.54 0.87
N ALA A 195 -11.98 32.95 1.86
CA ALA A 195 -11.83 33.54 3.19
C ALA A 195 -11.05 34.87 3.16
N THR A 196 -10.02 34.99 2.32
CA THR A 196 -9.21 36.23 2.21
C THR A 196 -9.89 37.34 1.42
N ARG A 197 -10.93 37.04 0.63
CA ARG A 197 -11.73 38.07 -0.08
C ARG A 197 -12.93 38.59 0.72
N LEU A 198 -13.19 38.01 1.90
CA LEU A 198 -14.27 38.39 2.81
C LEU A 198 -13.82 39.36 3.92
N LYS A 199 -12.60 39.88 3.83
CA LYS A 199 -12.02 40.88 4.74
C LYS A 199 -11.51 42.06 3.93
#